data_AF-A0A525IAE0-F1
#
_entry.id   AF-A0A525IAE0-F1
#
_cell.length_a   1.000
_cell.length_b   1.000
_cell.length_c   1.000
_cell.angle_alpha   90.00
_cell.angle_beta   90.00
_cell.angle_gamma   90.00
#
_symmetry.space_group_name_H-M   'P 1'
#
loop_
_entity.id
_entity.type
_entity.pdbx_description
1 polymer ?
#
loop_
_entity_poly.entity_id
_entity_poly.type
_entity_poly.pdbx_seq_one_letter_code
_entity_poly.pdbx_strand_id
1 'polypeptide(L)'
;MSFFSSNNFQDRQAAAAQAKKAMAEKFLSRPKYDPNDPTVREREAKRLAILEARELRDAERLKRKAEAEAAEAARLAAVEAARVEALRQDELARQAAEAVQRAEEEKIEFERKLDRDARYAARKERKKKAKNPFERFG
;
A
#
# COMPACT_ATOMS: atom_id res chain seq x y z
N MET A 1 67.70 -1.44 -7.85
CA MET A 1 68.03 -0.03 -7.57
C MET A 1 66.77 0.69 -7.11
N SER A 2 66.87 1.43 -6.01
CA SER A 2 65.77 1.96 -5.20
C SER A 2 64.84 2.94 -5.94
N PHE A 3 63.56 2.57 -6.05
CA PHE A 3 62.49 3.37 -6.67
C PHE A 3 61.84 4.41 -5.72
N PHE A 4 62.51 4.77 -4.61
CA PHE A 4 61.87 5.45 -3.46
C PHE A 4 62.39 6.87 -3.13
N SER A 5 63.03 7.59 -4.06
CA SER A 5 63.59 8.94 -3.77
C SER A 5 63.17 10.06 -4.72
N SER A 6 62.13 9.90 -5.53
CA SER A 6 61.71 10.95 -6.48
C SER A 6 60.71 11.97 -5.93
N ASN A 7 60.56 12.09 -4.60
CA ASN A 7 59.73 13.12 -4.00
C ASN A 7 60.22 13.45 -2.59
N ASN A 8 61.37 14.14 -2.51
CA ASN A 8 61.89 14.62 -1.24
C ASN A 8 60.94 15.68 -0.67
N PHE A 9 60.95 15.87 0.65
CA PHE A 9 60.10 16.87 1.31
C PHE A 9 60.26 18.28 0.70
N GLN A 10 61.49 18.60 0.30
CA GLN A 10 61.84 19.86 -0.37
C GLN A 10 61.15 20.02 -1.73
N ASP A 11 61.07 18.94 -2.53
CA ASP A 11 60.41 18.96 -3.85
C ASP A 11 58.90 19.19 -3.69
N ARG A 12 58.29 18.57 -2.67
CA ARG A 12 56.87 18.79 -2.33
C ARG A 12 56.59 20.21 -1.86
N GLN A 13 57.48 20.78 -1.04
CA GLN A 13 57.36 22.15 -0.56
C GLN A 13 57.52 23.15 -1.71
N ALA A 14 58.48 22.93 -2.60
CA ALA A 14 58.68 23.75 -3.79
C ALA A 14 57.48 23.68 -4.75
N ALA A 15 56.95 22.49 -5.02
CA ALA A 15 55.76 22.31 -5.85
C ALA A 15 54.52 22.98 -5.25
N ALA A 16 54.30 22.87 -3.93
CA ALA A 16 53.21 23.54 -3.25
C ALA A 16 53.36 25.08 -3.28
N ALA A 17 54.58 25.60 -3.12
CA ALA A 17 54.86 27.02 -3.22
C ALA A 17 54.62 27.55 -4.64
N GLN A 18 55.03 26.81 -5.67
CA GLN A 18 54.76 27.13 -7.08
C GLN A 18 53.26 27.07 -7.40
N ALA A 19 52.54 26.07 -6.91
CA ALA A 19 51.08 25.97 -7.10
C ALA A 19 50.34 27.15 -6.46
N LYS A 20 50.72 27.57 -5.25
CA LYS A 20 50.15 28.74 -4.58
C LYS A 20 50.45 30.04 -5.34
N LYS A 21 51.69 30.22 -5.81
CA LYS A 21 52.07 31.37 -6.66
C LYS A 21 51.25 31.40 -7.96
N ALA A 22 51.15 30.27 -8.65
CA ALA A 22 50.38 30.16 -9.88
C ALA A 22 48.88 30.43 -9.66
N MET A 23 48.29 30.01 -8.52
CA MET A 23 46.91 30.35 -8.17
C MET A 23 46.74 31.85 -7.88
N ALA A 24 47.67 32.47 -7.14
CA ALA A 24 47.64 33.89 -6.85
C ALA A 24 47.81 34.74 -8.12
N GLU A 25 48.75 34.37 -9.00
CA GLU A 25 48.97 35.01 -10.30
C GLU A 25 47.76 34.85 -11.22
N LYS A 26 47.10 33.67 -11.24
CA LYS A 26 45.84 33.48 -11.96
C LYS A 26 44.71 34.33 -11.39
N PHE A 27 44.67 34.56 -10.07
CA PHE A 27 43.66 35.40 -9.45
C PHE A 27 43.90 36.89 -9.74
N LEU A 28 45.15 37.34 -9.68
CA LEU A 28 45.56 38.72 -9.96
C LEU A 28 45.46 39.07 -11.46
N SER A 29 45.74 38.12 -12.35
CA SER A 29 45.65 38.31 -13.81
C SER A 29 44.23 38.20 -14.35
N ARG A 30 43.28 37.68 -13.57
CA ARG A 30 41.88 37.68 -13.97
C ARG A 30 41.36 39.12 -13.98
N PRO A 31 40.73 39.58 -15.07
CA PRO A 31 40.05 40.87 -15.07
C PRO A 31 38.99 40.87 -13.96
N LYS A 32 38.82 42.01 -13.29
CA LYS A 32 37.71 42.22 -12.36
C LYS A 32 36.43 41.89 -13.10
N TYR A 33 35.51 41.17 -12.44
CA TYR A 33 34.25 40.75 -13.04
C TYR A 33 33.56 41.97 -13.67
N ASP A 34 33.41 41.93 -14.99
CA ASP A 34 32.68 42.93 -15.77
C ASP A 34 31.37 42.29 -16.25
N PRO A 35 30.21 42.72 -15.73
CA PRO A 35 28.89 42.25 -16.17
C PRO A 35 28.60 42.53 -17.66
N ASN A 36 29.36 43.41 -18.30
CA ASN A 36 29.20 43.75 -19.71
C ASN A 36 30.14 42.98 -20.65
N ASP A 37 31.02 42.13 -20.11
CA ASP A 37 31.88 41.27 -20.92
C ASP A 37 31.01 40.29 -21.76
N PRO A 38 31.14 40.27 -23.10
CA PRO A 38 30.36 39.40 -23.96
C PRO A 38 30.50 37.92 -23.59
N THR A 39 31.66 37.49 -23.08
CA THR A 39 31.89 36.10 -22.68
C THR A 39 31.13 35.71 -21.42
N VAL A 40 30.89 36.67 -20.51
CA VAL A 40 30.10 36.48 -19.29
C VAL A 40 28.62 36.37 -19.66
N ARG A 41 28.12 37.27 -20.52
CA ARG A 41 26.75 37.25 -21.03
C ARG A 41 26.42 35.97 -21.78
N GLU A 42 27.33 35.47 -22.62
CA GLU A 42 27.14 34.19 -23.31
C GLU A 42 27.05 33.00 -22.34
N ARG A 43 27.85 33.01 -21.27
CA ARG A 43 27.79 31.95 -20.25
C ARG A 43 26.49 32.01 -19.46
N GLU A 44 26.02 33.20 -19.12
CA GLU A 44 24.74 33.41 -18.44
C GLU A 44 23.57 32.98 -19.33
N ALA A 45 23.55 33.38 -20.60
CA ALA A 45 22.56 32.94 -21.57
C ALA A 45 22.54 31.40 -21.74
N LYS A 46 23.71 30.76 -21.82
CA LYS A 46 23.81 29.28 -21.86
C LYS A 46 23.28 28.63 -20.59
N ARG A 47 23.53 29.22 -19.42
CA ARG A 47 23.00 28.70 -18.13
C ARG A 47 21.48 28.85 -18.06
N LEU A 48 20.94 30.00 -18.46
CA LEU A 48 19.49 30.24 -18.50
C LEU A 48 18.79 29.23 -19.42
N ALA A 49 19.31 29.00 -20.63
CA ALA A 49 18.76 28.00 -21.54
C ALA A 49 18.76 26.58 -20.95
N ILE A 50 19.80 26.21 -20.18
CA ILE A 50 19.85 24.92 -19.49
C ILE A 50 18.82 24.84 -18.35
N LEU A 51 18.62 25.94 -17.60
CA LEU A 51 17.64 26.00 -16.52
C LEU A 51 16.22 25.90 -17.07
N GLU A 52 15.88 26.66 -18.10
CA GLU A 52 14.59 26.58 -18.78
C GLU A 52 14.32 25.15 -19.30
N ALA A 53 15.31 24.51 -19.93
CA ALA A 53 15.19 23.13 -20.38
C ALA A 53 15.07 22.10 -19.24
N ARG A 54 15.54 22.43 -18.03
CA ARG A 54 15.33 21.58 -16.85
C ARG A 54 13.93 21.79 -16.29
N GLU A 55 13.50 23.04 -16.14
CA GLU A 55 12.16 23.38 -15.64
C GLU A 55 11.06 22.76 -16.51
N LEU A 56 11.21 22.79 -17.83
CA LEU A 56 10.27 22.13 -18.75
C LEU A 56 10.21 20.61 -18.53
N ARG A 57 11.37 19.95 -18.41
CA ARG A 57 11.43 18.50 -18.16
C ARG A 57 10.89 18.11 -16.80
N ASP A 58 11.13 18.92 -15.78
CA ASP A 58 10.63 18.68 -14.43
C ASP A 58 9.11 18.88 -14.37
N ALA A 59 8.58 19.90 -15.05
CA ALA A 59 7.14 20.11 -15.19
C ALA A 59 6.46 18.93 -15.91
N GLU A 60 7.02 18.43 -17.01
CA GLU A 60 6.51 17.23 -17.70
C GLU A 60 6.57 15.99 -16.80
N ARG A 61 7.68 15.80 -16.07
CA ARG A 61 7.83 14.67 -15.16
C ARG A 61 6.82 14.72 -14.02
N LEU A 62 6.57 15.90 -13.46
CA LEU A 62 5.56 16.08 -12.41
C LEU A 62 4.15 15.75 -12.91
N LYS A 63 3.78 16.21 -14.12
CA LYS A 63 2.50 15.85 -14.74
C LYS A 63 2.35 14.35 -14.92
N ARG A 64 3.36 13.68 -15.51
CA ARG A 64 3.33 12.22 -15.69
C ARG A 64 3.25 11.46 -14.37
N LYS A 65 3.93 11.93 -13.32
CA LYS A 65 3.85 11.32 -11.99
C LYS A 65 2.45 11.47 -11.40
N ALA A 66 1.86 12.66 -11.47
CA ALA A 66 0.51 12.90 -10.99
C ALA A 66 -0.54 12.04 -11.73
N GLU A 67 -0.40 11.90 -13.06
CA GLU A 67 -1.25 11.01 -13.86
C GLU A 67 -1.09 9.53 -13.46
N ALA A 68 0.14 9.07 -13.28
CA ALA A 68 0.42 7.70 -12.85
C ALA A 68 -0.10 7.42 -11.43
N GLU A 69 0.10 8.34 -10.49
CA GLU A 69 -0.40 8.24 -9.12
C GLU A 69 -1.94 8.21 -9.10
N ALA A 70 -2.60 9.05 -9.90
CA ALA A 70 -4.05 9.03 -10.03
C ALA A 70 -4.57 7.71 -10.62
N ALA A 71 -3.89 7.16 -11.63
CA ALA A 71 -4.25 5.88 -12.23
C ALA A 71 -4.08 4.70 -11.26
N GLU A 72 -2.98 4.68 -10.50
CA GLU A 72 -2.73 3.65 -9.48
C GLU A 72 -3.72 3.77 -8.31
N ALA A 73 -4.02 4.99 -7.84
CA ALA A 73 -5.03 5.21 -6.81
C ALA A 73 -6.42 4.72 -7.25
N ALA A 74 -6.81 4.97 -8.51
CA ALA A 74 -8.06 4.48 -9.06
C ALA A 74 -8.11 2.94 -9.15
N ARG A 75 -6.99 2.31 -9.53
CA ARG A 75 -6.87 0.84 -9.54
C ARG A 75 -7.00 0.24 -8.15
N LEU A 76 -6.29 0.79 -7.17
CA LEU A 76 -6.36 0.33 -5.79
C LEU A 76 -7.78 0.48 -5.22
N ALA A 77 -8.43 1.62 -5.46
CA ALA A 77 -9.81 1.85 -5.03
C ALA A 77 -10.78 0.83 -5.66
N ALA A 78 -10.62 0.50 -6.94
CA ALA A 78 -11.45 -0.51 -7.60
C ALA A 78 -11.23 -1.92 -7.03
N VAL A 79 -9.98 -2.29 -6.74
CA VAL A 79 -9.65 -3.59 -6.13
C VAL A 79 -10.22 -3.68 -4.71
N GLU A 80 -10.11 -2.62 -3.92
CA GLU A 80 -10.68 -2.57 -2.57
C GLU A 80 -12.21 -2.64 -2.59
N ALA A 81 -12.85 -1.90 -3.49
CA ALA A 81 -14.31 -1.96 -3.67
C ALA A 81 -14.77 -3.38 -4.02
N ALA A 82 -14.12 -4.04 -4.98
CA ALA A 82 -14.43 -5.42 -5.36
C ALA A 82 -14.22 -6.39 -4.19
N ARG A 83 -13.18 -6.20 -3.38
CA ARG A 83 -12.93 -7.02 -2.19
C ARG A 83 -14.01 -6.84 -1.13
N VAL A 84 -14.45 -5.60 -0.87
CA VAL A 84 -15.52 -5.32 0.09
C VAL A 84 -16.85 -5.91 -0.39
N GLU A 85 -17.15 -5.82 -1.68
CA GLU A 85 -18.34 -6.44 -2.26
C GLU A 85 -18.32 -7.96 -2.15
N ALA A 86 -17.19 -8.60 -2.45
CA ALA A 86 -17.03 -10.05 -2.30
C ALA A 86 -17.24 -10.50 -0.83
N LEU A 87 -16.65 -9.78 0.12
CA LEU A 87 -16.84 -10.07 1.55
C LEU A 87 -18.31 -9.94 1.98
N ARG A 88 -19.01 -8.90 1.50
CA ARG A 88 -20.45 -8.74 1.78
C ARG A 88 -21.28 -9.88 1.19
N GLN A 89 -20.97 -10.32 -0.03
CA GLN A 89 -21.66 -11.45 -0.66
C GLN A 89 -21.42 -12.76 0.11
N ASP A 90 -20.19 -13.00 0.55
CA ASP A 90 -19.84 -14.17 1.37
C ASP A 90 -20.56 -14.14 2.73
N GLU A 91 -20.63 -12.99 3.38
CA GLU A 91 -21.36 -12.83 4.64
C GLU A 91 -22.86 -13.08 4.46
N LEU A 92 -23.47 -12.54 3.41
CA LEU A 92 -24.87 -12.80 3.08
C LEU A 92 -25.14 -14.27 2.78
N ALA A 93 -24.24 -14.93 2.04
CA ALA A 93 -24.35 -16.35 1.75
C ALA A 93 -24.26 -17.21 3.02
N ARG A 94 -23.36 -16.86 3.95
CA ARG A 94 -23.25 -17.53 5.26
C ARG A 94 -24.50 -17.35 6.11
N GLN A 95 -25.01 -16.12 6.19
CA GLN A 95 -26.24 -15.83 6.93
C GLN A 95 -27.44 -16.57 6.36
N ALA A 96 -27.56 -16.65 5.03
CA ALA A 96 -28.61 -17.41 4.37
C ALA A 96 -28.50 -18.91 4.67
N ALA A 97 -27.29 -19.48 4.59
CA ALA A 97 -27.06 -20.88 4.92
C ALA A 97 -27.38 -21.20 6.39
N GLU A 98 -26.98 -20.32 7.32
CA GLU A 98 -27.28 -20.47 8.74
C GLU A 98 -28.79 -20.37 9.02
N ALA A 99 -29.49 -19.45 8.35
CA ALA A 99 -30.94 -19.34 8.48
C ALA A 99 -31.67 -20.60 8.00
N VAL A 100 -31.21 -21.21 6.90
CA VAL A 100 -31.76 -22.48 6.41
C VAL A 100 -31.52 -23.60 7.41
N GLN A 101 -30.31 -23.73 7.94
CA GLN A 101 -29.97 -24.75 8.94
C GLN A 101 -30.84 -24.61 10.20
N ARG A 102 -30.97 -23.39 10.73
CA ARG A 102 -31.83 -23.12 11.90
C ARG A 102 -33.29 -23.49 11.62
N ALA A 103 -33.81 -23.14 10.45
CA ALA A 103 -35.18 -23.48 10.08
C ALA A 103 -35.40 -25.01 9.94
N GLU A 104 -34.39 -25.76 9.49
CA GLU A 104 -34.43 -27.22 9.45
C GLU A 104 -34.37 -27.83 10.85
N GLU A 105 -33.50 -27.33 11.72
CA GLU A 105 -33.40 -27.75 13.12
C GLU A 105 -34.71 -27.52 13.88
N GLU A 106 -35.31 -26.34 13.73
CA GLU A 106 -36.60 -26.00 14.33
C GLU A 106 -37.72 -26.95 13.89
N LYS A 107 -37.74 -27.35 12.61
CA LYS A 107 -38.71 -28.34 12.10
C LYS A 107 -38.50 -29.71 12.75
N ILE A 108 -37.26 -30.18 12.81
CA ILE A 108 -36.92 -31.47 13.43
C ILE A 108 -37.29 -31.47 14.92
N GLU A 109 -37.01 -30.38 15.63
CA GLU A 109 -37.38 -30.23 17.04
C GLU A 109 -38.89 -30.23 17.25
N PHE A 110 -39.63 -29.55 16.36
CA PHE A 110 -41.09 -29.53 16.38
C PHE A 110 -41.67 -30.93 16.15
N GLU A 111 -41.19 -31.68 15.15
CA GLU A 111 -41.59 -33.06 14.89
C GLU A 111 -41.31 -33.97 16.09
N ARG A 112 -40.11 -33.87 16.68
CA ARG A 112 -39.74 -34.63 17.90
C ARG A 112 -40.66 -34.28 19.08
N LYS A 113 -41.13 -33.04 19.18
CA LYS A 113 -42.09 -32.63 20.21
C LYS A 113 -43.45 -33.25 19.97
N LEU A 114 -43.97 -33.20 18.74
CA LEU A 114 -45.24 -33.84 18.37
C LEU A 114 -45.21 -35.36 18.68
N ASP A 115 -44.11 -36.04 18.34
CA ASP A 115 -43.93 -37.45 18.65
C ASP A 115 -43.94 -37.73 20.15
N ARG A 116 -43.26 -36.89 20.95
CA ARG A 116 -43.27 -37.00 22.42
C ARG A 116 -44.68 -36.79 22.99
N ASP A 117 -45.40 -35.79 22.48
CA ASP A 117 -46.74 -35.46 22.93
C ASP A 117 -47.74 -36.57 22.56
N ALA A 118 -47.64 -37.15 21.36
CA ALA A 118 -48.43 -38.32 20.95
C ALA A 118 -48.17 -39.54 21.83
N ARG A 119 -46.90 -39.84 22.15
CA ARG A 119 -46.53 -40.92 23.09
C ARG A 119 -47.08 -40.66 24.49
N TYR A 120 -47.02 -39.42 24.96
CA TYR A 120 -47.53 -39.05 26.27
C TYR A 120 -49.05 -39.16 26.34
N ALA A 121 -49.76 -38.72 25.30
CA ALA A 121 -51.21 -38.89 25.16
C ALA A 121 -51.60 -40.38 25.20
N ALA A 122 -50.97 -41.22 24.37
CA ALA A 122 -51.22 -42.66 24.34
C ALA A 122 -50.94 -43.32 25.71
N ARG A 123 -49.86 -42.94 26.40
CA ARG A 123 -49.55 -43.42 27.76
C ARG A 123 -50.63 -43.00 28.75
N LYS A 124 -51.12 -41.76 28.67
CA LYS A 124 -52.17 -41.22 29.54
C LYS A 124 -53.49 -41.95 29.33
N GLU A 125 -53.86 -42.23 28.08
CA GLU A 125 -55.04 -43.05 27.75
C GLU A 125 -54.94 -44.46 28.30
N ARG A 126 -53.80 -45.15 28.10
CA ARG A 126 -53.56 -46.49 28.70
C ARG A 126 -53.72 -46.46 30.22
N LYS A 127 -53.19 -45.43 30.90
CA LYS A 127 -53.35 -45.25 32.35
C LYS A 127 -54.79 -44.99 32.76
N LYS A 128 -55.58 -44.26 31.97
CA LYS A 128 -57.01 -44.04 32.23
C LYS A 128 -57.79 -45.34 32.10
N LYS A 129 -57.61 -46.08 31.01
CA LYS A 129 -58.25 -47.40 30.80
C LYS A 129 -57.92 -48.37 31.92
N ALA A 130 -56.65 -48.45 32.35
CA ALA A 130 -56.23 -49.29 33.47
C ALA A 130 -56.82 -48.89 34.83
N LYS A 131 -57.31 -47.65 34.99
CA LYS A 131 -57.95 -47.15 36.21
C LYS A 131 -59.49 -47.24 36.15
N ASN A 132 -60.08 -47.45 34.99
CA ASN A 132 -61.52 -47.58 34.82
C ASN A 132 -61.95 -49.03 35.09
N PRO A 133 -62.75 -49.32 36.14
CA PRO A 133 -63.11 -50.69 36.49
C PRO A 133 -63.90 -51.43 35.39
N PHE A 134 -64.73 -50.71 34.65
CA PHE A 134 -65.55 -51.24 33.55
C PHE A 134 -64.72 -51.68 32.33
N GLU A 135 -63.61 -51.00 32.01
CA GLU A 135 -62.73 -51.34 30.88
C GLU A 135 -61.58 -52.29 31.26
N ARG A 136 -61.38 -52.53 32.57
CA ARG A 136 -60.31 -53.39 33.09
C ARG A 136 -60.75 -54.85 33.25
N PHE A 137 -62.06 -55.09 33.42
CA PHE A 137 -62.64 -56.41 33.68
C PHE A 137 -63.74 -56.82 32.68
N GLY A 138 -64.01 -55.99 31.66
CA GLY A 138 -64.80 -56.35 30.47
C GLY A 138 -63.88 -56.53 29.27
#